data_AF-A0AAT9SZY2-F1
#
_entry.id   AF-A0AAT9SZY2-F1
#
_cell.length_a   1.000
_cell.length_b   1.000
_cell.length_c   1.000
_cell.angle_alpha   90.00
_cell.angle_beta   90.00
_cell.angle_gamma   90.00
#
_symmetry.space_group_name_H-M   'P 1'
#
loop_
_entity.id
_entity.type
_entity.pdbx_description
1 polymer ?
#
loop_
_entity_poly.entity_id
_entity_poly.type
_entity_poly.pdbx_seq_one_letter_code
_entity_poly.pdbx_strand_id
1 'polypeptide(L)'
;MQQTALIGILAALVFSAGAAVAQDTRDLGLPPASGSQNPVLPPPSGFQNPILPPQSGQRYNPGIGGPFSGDNDIPGMQQRRVGPQTQNLMRRGGEIGLVGSLSPETQQEGGETVDKLSDIAPALRRCWSPPPLPGDLTGAMASVRFSLRRDGSLFGQPRVTWETRRGDAAFQKRFTESAVAAIRSCTPMRLSKGLGASIAGRPFTIRFHGRTPSNERQS
;
A
#
# COMPACT_ATOMS: atom_id res chain seq x y z
N MET A 1 40.06 6.36 75.37
CA MET A 1 39.68 7.01 74.11
C MET A 1 38.15 6.97 74.02
N GLN A 2 37.47 7.94 74.65
CA GLN A 2 36.79 9.10 74.01
C GLN A 2 35.61 8.67 73.12
N GLN A 3 34.37 8.67 73.64
CA GLN A 3 33.36 9.75 73.70
C GLN A 3 32.53 9.96 72.40
N THR A 4 31.20 9.83 72.59
CA THR A 4 30.06 10.61 72.01
C THR A 4 29.75 10.60 70.50
N ALA A 5 28.47 10.30 70.18
CA ALA A 5 27.49 11.11 69.41
C ALA A 5 26.52 10.16 68.65
N LEU A 6 25.24 10.02 69.03
CA LEU A 6 24.08 10.84 68.59
C LEU A 6 24.07 11.16 67.08
N ILE A 7 23.02 10.74 66.38
CA ILE A 7 22.17 11.59 65.49
C ILE A 7 21.06 10.70 64.89
N GLY A 8 19.81 11.05 65.20
CA GLY A 8 18.61 10.45 64.63
C GLY A 8 18.30 11.02 63.24
N ILE A 9 17.76 10.18 62.35
CA ILE A 9 17.33 10.55 61.01
C ILE A 9 15.81 10.74 61.03
N LEU A 10 15.39 12.01 61.03
CA LEU A 10 14.06 12.47 60.68
C LEU A 10 13.90 12.45 59.16
N ALA A 11 12.85 11.80 58.64
CA ALA A 11 12.37 12.02 57.27
C ALA A 11 10.86 12.31 57.33
N ALA A 12 10.53 13.59 57.52
CA ALA A 12 9.17 14.09 57.39
C ALA A 12 8.95 14.56 55.93
N LEU A 13 7.98 13.95 55.26
CA LEU A 13 7.46 14.35 53.94
C LEU A 13 6.76 15.71 54.07
N VAL A 14 7.25 16.72 53.34
CA VAL A 14 6.56 18.01 53.18
C VAL A 14 6.15 18.18 51.73
N PHE A 15 4.84 18.35 51.56
CA PHE A 15 4.11 18.63 50.33
C PHE A 15 4.60 19.93 49.67
N SER A 16 4.94 19.86 48.38
CA SER A 16 5.16 21.03 47.54
C SER A 16 3.83 21.61 47.05
N ALA A 17 3.44 22.74 47.63
CA ALA A 17 2.37 23.60 47.13
C ALA A 17 2.86 24.37 45.89
N GLY A 18 2.09 24.30 44.80
CA GLY A 18 2.32 25.10 43.60
C GLY A 18 1.95 26.56 43.85
N ALA A 19 2.90 27.47 43.57
CA ALA A 19 2.65 28.90 43.50
C ALA A 19 2.61 29.33 42.02
N ALA A 20 1.43 29.78 41.59
CA ALA A 20 1.24 30.52 40.37
C ALA A 20 1.89 31.91 40.53
N VAL A 21 2.72 32.30 39.56
CA VAL A 21 3.21 33.67 39.40
C VAL A 21 2.88 34.14 38.00
N ALA A 22 2.05 35.18 37.93
CA ALA A 22 1.72 35.94 36.74
C ALA A 22 2.54 37.23 36.74
N GLN A 23 3.24 37.54 35.64
CA GLN A 23 3.88 38.83 35.31
C GLN A 23 4.15 38.83 33.79
N ASP A 24 4.05 39.88 32.99
CA ASP A 24 3.61 41.26 33.13
C ASP A 24 3.42 41.76 31.68
N THR A 25 2.38 42.53 31.40
CA THR A 25 2.05 43.04 30.06
C THR A 25 2.47 44.49 29.94
N ARG A 26 3.70 44.75 29.49
CA ARG A 26 4.15 46.11 29.14
C ARG A 26 5.26 46.08 28.09
N ASP A 27 4.90 46.18 26.82
CA ASP A 27 5.63 47.10 25.94
C ASP A 27 4.76 47.53 24.75
N LEU A 28 4.76 48.83 24.53
CA LEU A 28 3.75 49.60 23.82
C LEU A 28 4.14 49.70 22.35
N GLY A 29 3.15 49.46 21.48
CA GLY A 29 3.26 49.57 20.04
C GLY A 29 3.81 50.93 19.59
N LEU A 30 5.08 50.93 19.21
CA LEU A 30 5.68 51.94 18.33
C LEU A 30 5.78 51.33 16.93
N PRO A 31 5.10 51.90 15.90
CA PRO A 31 5.37 51.49 14.53
C PRO A 31 6.76 51.97 14.10
N PRO A 32 7.52 51.18 13.33
CA PRO A 32 8.76 51.66 12.71
C PRO A 32 8.47 52.80 11.72
N ALA A 33 9.45 53.70 11.57
CA ALA A 33 9.34 54.93 10.80
C ALA A 33 8.91 54.67 9.34
N SER A 34 7.91 55.44 8.89
CA SER A 34 7.39 55.46 7.52
C SER A 34 8.49 55.76 6.50
N GLY A 35 9.00 54.72 5.85
CA GLY A 35 9.88 54.81 4.68
C GLY A 35 9.07 54.71 3.38
N SER A 36 9.08 55.80 2.61
CA SER A 36 8.72 55.88 1.17
C SER A 36 7.53 55.05 0.68
N GLN A 37 6.32 55.58 0.82
CA GLN A 37 5.14 55.13 0.09
C GLN A 37 5.25 55.59 -1.37
N ASN A 38 5.75 54.73 -2.26
CA ASN A 38 5.67 54.98 -3.70
C ASN A 38 4.29 54.50 -4.18
N PRO A 39 3.39 55.37 -4.69
CA PRO A 39 2.09 54.93 -5.16
C PRO A 39 2.27 54.02 -6.38
N VAL A 40 1.91 52.74 -6.25
CA VAL A 40 1.87 51.82 -7.39
C VAL A 40 0.68 52.23 -8.26
N LEU A 41 0.95 52.98 -9.33
CA LEU A 41 -0.01 53.21 -10.38
C LEU A 41 -0.33 51.87 -11.08
N PRO A 42 -1.60 51.51 -11.30
CA PRO A 42 -1.92 50.34 -12.10
C PRO A 42 -1.45 50.55 -13.55
N PRO A 43 -0.94 49.52 -14.24
CA PRO A 43 -0.59 49.63 -15.64
C PRO A 43 -1.84 49.88 -16.51
N PRO A 44 -1.71 50.57 -17.66
CA PRO A 44 -2.82 50.86 -18.56
C PRO A 44 -3.45 49.57 -19.06
N SER A 45 -4.79 49.52 -19.03
CA SER A 45 -5.60 48.37 -19.41
C SER A 45 -5.41 47.99 -20.88
N GLY A 46 -4.45 47.11 -21.15
CA GLY A 46 -4.28 46.45 -22.44
C GLY A 46 -5.25 45.28 -22.58
N PHE A 47 -6.10 45.35 -23.61
CA PHE A 47 -6.86 44.27 -24.25
C PHE A 47 -7.56 43.26 -23.32
N GLN A 48 -8.80 43.59 -22.96
CA GLN A 48 -9.76 42.63 -22.39
C GLN A 48 -10.18 41.62 -23.48
N ASN A 49 -9.45 40.52 -23.66
CA ASN A 49 -10.01 39.36 -24.35
C ASN A 49 -11.02 38.71 -23.39
N PRO A 50 -12.33 38.69 -23.69
CA PRO A 50 -13.29 38.02 -22.83
C PRO A 50 -12.94 36.54 -22.74
N ILE A 51 -12.74 36.05 -21.52
CA ILE A 51 -12.54 34.63 -21.25
C ILE A 51 -13.87 33.94 -21.56
N LEU A 52 -13.98 33.37 -22.76
CA LEU A 52 -15.09 32.49 -23.08
C LEU A 52 -15.03 31.28 -22.14
N PRO A 53 -16.15 30.88 -21.52
CA PRO A 53 -16.18 29.64 -20.75
C PRO A 53 -15.76 28.47 -21.65
N PRO A 54 -15.01 27.48 -21.13
CA PRO A 54 -14.70 26.30 -21.92
C PRO A 54 -16.00 25.64 -22.36
N GLN A 55 -16.04 25.18 -23.61
CA GLN A 55 -17.16 24.44 -24.18
C GLN A 55 -17.61 23.36 -23.19
N SER A 56 -18.85 23.46 -22.71
CA SER A 56 -19.39 22.59 -21.67
C SER A 56 -19.29 21.13 -22.10
N GLY A 57 -18.44 20.36 -21.42
CA GLY A 57 -18.18 18.94 -21.73
C GLY A 57 -16.76 18.49 -21.42
N GLN A 58 -15.80 19.41 -21.29
CA GLN A 58 -14.46 19.08 -20.81
C GLN A 58 -14.47 18.99 -19.28
N ARG A 59 -14.30 17.77 -18.74
CA ARG A 59 -14.04 17.55 -17.32
C ARG A 59 -12.76 18.28 -16.95
N TYR A 60 -12.79 19.15 -15.94
CA TYR A 60 -11.59 19.73 -15.36
C TYR A 60 -10.69 18.59 -14.87
N ASN A 61 -9.54 18.40 -15.53
CA ASN A 61 -8.53 17.44 -15.14
C ASN A 61 -7.44 18.20 -14.40
N PRO A 62 -7.31 18.04 -13.06
CA PRO A 62 -6.32 18.79 -12.30
C PRO A 62 -4.92 18.54 -12.85
N GLY A 63 -4.19 19.61 -13.19
CA GLY A 63 -2.81 19.54 -13.66
C GLY A 63 -2.58 19.64 -15.17
N ILE A 64 -3.62 19.85 -16.00
CA ILE A 64 -3.44 20.02 -17.45
C ILE A 64 -4.08 21.34 -17.91
N GLY A 65 -3.23 22.31 -18.28
CA GLY A 65 -3.59 23.44 -19.15
C GLY A 65 -4.33 24.63 -18.52
N GLY A 66 -4.14 24.91 -17.22
CA GLY A 66 -4.69 26.12 -16.57
C GLY A 66 -3.61 27.17 -16.26
N PRO A 67 -3.97 28.40 -15.88
CA PRO A 67 -3.02 29.43 -15.44
C PRO A 67 -2.25 29.04 -14.15
N PHE A 68 -2.65 27.94 -13.50
CA PHE A 68 -1.94 27.30 -12.39
C PHE A 68 -1.06 26.12 -12.82
N SER A 69 -0.87 25.90 -14.13
CA SER A 69 0.16 25.01 -14.66
C SER A 69 1.51 25.74 -14.57
N GLY A 70 1.95 25.97 -13.35
CA GLY A 70 3.31 26.41 -13.05
C GLY A 70 4.14 25.20 -12.63
N ASP A 71 5.45 25.35 -12.82
CA ASP A 71 6.53 24.50 -12.35
C ASP A 71 6.31 23.91 -10.94
N ASN A 72 7.15 22.93 -10.60
CA ASN A 72 7.13 22.10 -9.39
C ASN A 72 7.27 22.86 -8.04
N ASP A 73 6.93 24.15 -8.00
CA ASP A 73 7.05 25.09 -6.90
C ASP A 73 5.81 25.19 -6.01
N ILE A 74 4.78 24.34 -6.20
CA ILE A 74 3.75 24.17 -5.18
C ILE A 74 4.33 23.35 -4.02
N PRO A 75 4.51 23.93 -2.81
CA PRO A 75 5.01 23.19 -1.65
C PRO A 75 4.05 22.04 -1.34
N GLY A 76 4.53 20.81 -1.45
CA GLY A 76 3.76 19.58 -1.17
C GLY A 76 3.31 18.76 -2.38
N MET A 77 3.64 19.15 -3.62
CA MET A 77 3.31 18.36 -4.83
C MET A 77 4.44 17.42 -5.32
N GLN A 78 5.60 17.42 -4.66
CA GLN A 78 6.68 16.47 -4.94
C GLN A 78 6.37 15.12 -4.32
N GLN A 79 5.38 14.40 -4.86
CA GLN A 79 5.21 12.93 -4.82
C GLN A 79 3.76 12.58 -5.18
N ARG A 80 3.38 12.80 -6.43
CA ARG A 80 2.46 11.84 -7.06
C ARG A 80 3.11 11.27 -8.30
N ARG A 81 4.22 10.56 -8.09
CA ARG A 81 4.68 9.57 -9.06
C ARG A 81 3.55 8.55 -9.18
N VAL A 82 2.75 8.64 -10.24
CA VAL A 82 1.79 7.62 -10.63
C VAL A 82 2.61 6.41 -11.07
N GLY A 83 3.08 5.62 -10.11
CA GLY A 83 3.53 4.25 -10.36
C GLY A 83 2.38 3.42 -10.94
N PRO A 84 2.65 2.25 -11.54
CA PRO A 84 1.62 1.42 -12.14
C PRO A 84 0.46 1.22 -11.15
N GLN A 85 -0.71 1.75 -11.51
CA GLN A 85 -1.87 2.00 -10.66
C GLN A 85 -2.62 0.72 -10.21
N THR A 86 -1.97 -0.43 -10.16
CA THR A 86 -2.68 -1.72 -9.96
C THR A 86 -2.87 -2.13 -8.50
N GLN A 87 -2.47 -1.32 -7.51
CA GLN A 87 -2.45 -1.79 -6.11
C GLN A 87 -3.28 -0.96 -5.12
N ASN A 88 -3.62 0.30 -5.43
CA ASN A 88 -4.18 1.22 -4.44
C ASN A 88 -5.65 1.64 -4.67
N LEU A 89 -6.31 1.18 -5.74
CA LEU A 89 -7.70 1.56 -6.05
C LEU A 89 -8.78 0.82 -5.24
N MET A 90 -8.41 -0.11 -4.34
CA MET A 90 -9.37 -1.02 -3.68
C MET A 90 -9.30 -1.07 -2.14
N ARG A 91 -8.54 -0.19 -1.49
CA ARG A 91 -8.39 -0.21 -0.02
C ARG A 91 -9.63 0.33 0.75
N ARG A 92 -10.81 0.36 0.12
CA ARG A 92 -12.12 0.58 0.78
C ARG A 92 -13.00 -0.68 0.84
N GLY A 93 -12.55 -1.82 0.31
CA GLY A 93 -13.39 -3.01 0.12
C GLY A 93 -13.07 -4.23 0.98
N GLY A 94 -12.52 -4.10 2.19
CA GLY A 94 -12.24 -5.25 3.11
C GLY A 94 -11.25 -6.32 2.58
N GLU A 95 -10.90 -6.28 1.31
CA GLU A 95 -10.03 -7.21 0.61
C GLU A 95 -8.55 -6.91 0.88
N ILE A 96 -7.73 -7.96 0.83
CA ILE A 96 -6.28 -7.85 1.04
C ILE A 96 -5.59 -7.46 -0.28
N GLY A 97 -6.22 -7.74 -1.43
CA GLY A 97 -5.66 -7.47 -2.75
C GLY A 97 -4.76 -8.62 -3.25
N LEU A 98 -3.75 -8.28 -4.06
CA LEU A 98 -2.79 -9.25 -4.61
C LEU A 98 -1.74 -9.61 -3.55
N VAL A 99 -1.67 -10.88 -3.20
CA VAL A 99 -0.82 -11.42 -2.12
C VAL A 99 0.53 -11.92 -2.63
N GLY A 100 0.60 -12.27 -3.91
CA GLY A 100 1.85 -12.69 -4.54
C GLY A 100 1.66 -13.29 -5.93
N SER A 101 2.76 -13.72 -6.51
CA SER A 101 2.83 -14.48 -7.75
C SER A 101 3.43 -15.86 -7.52
N LEU A 102 2.90 -16.85 -8.22
CA LEU A 102 3.34 -18.24 -8.22
C LEU A 102 3.86 -18.60 -9.60
N SER A 103 5.11 -19.05 -9.68
CA SER A 103 5.70 -19.60 -10.89
C SER A 103 6.24 -21.01 -10.62
N PRO A 104 6.41 -21.88 -11.64
CA PRO A 104 7.05 -23.18 -11.43
C PRO A 104 8.42 -23.08 -10.76
N GLU A 105 9.17 -22.01 -11.03
CA GLU A 105 10.47 -21.74 -10.43
C GLU A 105 10.42 -21.14 -9.01
N THR A 106 9.24 -20.80 -8.48
CA THR A 106 9.12 -20.30 -7.09
C THR A 106 9.65 -21.36 -6.13
N GLN A 107 10.53 -20.97 -5.22
CA GLN A 107 11.06 -21.87 -4.20
C GLN A 107 9.93 -22.36 -3.31
N GLN A 108 9.88 -23.67 -3.08
CA GLN A 108 8.93 -24.28 -2.14
C GLN A 108 9.46 -24.05 -0.74
N GLU A 109 8.75 -23.27 0.07
CA GLU A 109 9.12 -23.14 1.47
C GLU A 109 8.62 -24.33 2.28
N GLY A 110 9.53 -25.02 2.97
CA GLY A 110 9.26 -26.17 3.82
C GLY A 110 8.81 -25.82 5.23
N GLY A 111 8.50 -24.55 5.51
CA GLY A 111 8.02 -24.10 6.82
C GLY A 111 6.74 -24.81 7.22
N GLU A 112 6.71 -25.27 8.47
CA GLU A 112 5.56 -25.94 9.08
C GLU A 112 4.40 -24.96 9.32
N THR A 113 4.70 -23.68 9.53
CA THR A 113 3.74 -22.60 9.73
C THR A 113 3.95 -21.44 8.77
N VAL A 114 2.84 -20.87 8.30
CA VAL A 114 2.80 -19.68 7.44
C VAL A 114 2.44 -18.49 8.30
N ASP A 115 3.39 -17.58 8.49
CA ASP A 115 3.28 -16.44 9.40
C ASP A 115 3.09 -15.10 8.68
N LYS A 116 3.56 -15.00 7.43
CA LYS A 116 3.41 -13.79 6.62
C LYS A 116 2.56 -14.05 5.38
N LEU A 117 1.99 -12.96 4.88
CA LEU A 117 1.21 -12.95 3.65
C LEU A 117 2.06 -13.36 2.43
N SER A 118 3.33 -12.97 2.40
CA SER A 118 4.31 -13.35 1.37
C SER A 118 4.53 -14.85 1.26
N ASP A 119 4.38 -15.57 2.37
CA ASP A 119 4.76 -16.99 2.48
C ASP A 119 3.61 -17.91 2.00
N ILE A 120 2.41 -17.35 1.81
CA ILE A 120 1.24 -18.08 1.27
C ILE A 120 1.54 -18.59 -0.14
N ALA A 121 2.19 -17.78 -0.98
CA ALA A 121 2.53 -18.19 -2.33
C ALA A 121 3.55 -19.37 -2.32
N PRO A 122 4.75 -19.24 -1.72
CA PRO A 122 5.67 -20.36 -1.56
C PRO A 122 5.03 -21.61 -0.93
N ALA A 123 4.10 -21.45 0.02
CA ALA A 123 3.34 -22.57 0.59
C ALA A 123 2.46 -23.27 -0.46
N LEU A 124 1.68 -22.53 -1.26
CA LEU A 124 0.84 -23.08 -2.34
C LEU A 124 1.66 -23.76 -3.45
N ARG A 125 2.89 -23.29 -3.69
CA ARG A 125 3.78 -23.88 -4.69
C ARG A 125 4.06 -25.36 -4.43
N ARG A 126 3.97 -25.84 -3.17
CA ARG A 126 4.12 -27.26 -2.80
C ARG A 126 3.07 -28.17 -3.44
N CYS A 127 1.83 -27.70 -3.59
CA CYS A 127 0.73 -28.50 -4.14
C CYS A 127 0.40 -28.20 -5.59
N TRP A 128 1.06 -27.21 -6.19
CA TRP A 128 0.80 -26.83 -7.58
C TRP A 128 1.66 -27.63 -8.55
N SER A 129 0.98 -28.34 -9.45
CA SER A 129 1.57 -28.96 -10.63
C SER A 129 1.11 -28.21 -11.88
N PRO A 130 1.98 -27.37 -12.49
CA PRO A 130 1.60 -26.62 -13.68
C PRO A 130 1.45 -27.57 -14.88
N PRO A 131 0.41 -27.41 -15.72
CA PRO A 131 0.27 -28.22 -16.92
C PRO A 131 1.40 -27.93 -17.90
N PRO A 132 1.79 -28.92 -18.73
CA PRO A 132 2.79 -28.70 -19.77
C PRO A 132 2.30 -27.61 -20.72
N LEU A 133 3.12 -26.58 -20.96
CA LEU A 133 2.74 -25.56 -21.94
C LEU A 133 2.92 -26.11 -23.36
N PRO A 134 1.94 -25.87 -24.26
CA PRO A 134 2.04 -26.32 -25.63
C PRO A 134 3.09 -25.48 -26.39
N GLY A 135 4.11 -26.14 -26.94
CA GLY A 135 5.18 -25.50 -27.72
C GLY A 135 5.90 -24.37 -26.95
N ASP A 136 6.10 -23.24 -27.63
CA ASP A 136 6.82 -22.07 -27.13
C ASP A 136 5.95 -21.05 -26.39
N LEU A 137 4.77 -21.48 -25.91
CA LEU A 137 3.88 -20.59 -25.17
C LEU A 137 4.55 -20.13 -23.87
N THR A 138 4.86 -18.84 -23.81
CA THR A 138 5.44 -18.16 -22.66
C THR A 138 4.46 -17.16 -22.05
N GLY A 139 4.56 -16.97 -20.73
CA GLY A 139 3.76 -15.97 -20.04
C GLY A 139 2.27 -16.29 -19.93
N ALA A 140 1.89 -17.57 -19.93
CA ALA A 140 0.56 -17.98 -19.49
C ALA A 140 0.37 -17.52 -18.03
N MET A 141 -0.71 -16.81 -17.73
CA MET A 141 -0.98 -16.27 -16.41
C MET A 141 -2.46 -16.34 -16.07
N ALA A 142 -2.78 -16.60 -14.80
CA ALA A 142 -4.14 -16.56 -14.27
C ALA A 142 -4.14 -16.01 -12.85
N SER A 143 -5.13 -15.20 -12.51
CA SER A 143 -5.35 -14.66 -11.17
C SER A 143 -6.52 -15.36 -10.52
N VAL A 144 -6.30 -15.92 -9.34
CA VAL A 144 -7.32 -16.61 -8.57
C VAL A 144 -7.55 -15.86 -7.27
N ARG A 145 -8.80 -15.47 -7.03
CA ARG A 145 -9.26 -14.82 -5.81
C ARG A 145 -9.94 -15.84 -4.91
N PHE A 146 -9.54 -15.87 -3.65
CA PHE A 146 -10.10 -16.77 -2.64
C PHE A 146 -9.94 -16.15 -1.25
N SER A 147 -10.58 -16.76 -0.25
CA SER A 147 -10.48 -16.39 1.15
C SER A 147 -10.21 -17.61 1.99
N LEU A 148 -9.52 -17.43 3.11
CA LEU A 148 -9.26 -18.47 4.09
C LEU A 148 -9.99 -18.14 5.40
N ARG A 149 -10.29 -19.17 6.18
CA ARG A 149 -10.73 -19.06 7.57
C ARG A 149 -9.51 -18.94 8.49
N ARG A 150 -9.74 -18.67 9.78
CA ARG A 150 -8.66 -18.56 10.78
C ARG A 150 -7.87 -19.87 10.94
N ASP A 151 -8.49 -21.01 10.67
CA ASP A 151 -7.87 -22.35 10.69
C ASP A 151 -7.12 -22.69 9.38
N GLY A 152 -7.11 -21.78 8.41
CA GLY A 152 -6.48 -21.98 7.10
C GLY A 152 -7.28 -22.83 6.12
N SER A 153 -8.52 -23.22 6.46
CA SER A 153 -9.44 -23.84 5.51
C SER A 153 -10.03 -22.80 4.53
N LEU A 154 -10.45 -23.26 3.35
CA LEU A 154 -11.07 -22.40 2.34
C LEU A 154 -12.39 -21.81 2.85
N PHE A 155 -12.53 -20.50 2.73
CA PHE A 155 -13.80 -19.80 2.92
C PHE A 155 -14.42 -19.50 1.55
N GLY A 156 -15.42 -20.28 1.17
CA GLY A 156 -16.07 -20.19 -0.14
C GLY A 156 -15.30 -20.86 -1.27
N GLN A 157 -15.72 -20.62 -2.51
CA GLN A 157 -15.09 -21.20 -3.69
C GLN A 157 -14.02 -20.25 -4.25
N PRO A 158 -12.80 -20.75 -4.57
CA PRO A 158 -11.82 -19.96 -5.29
C PRO A 158 -12.35 -19.60 -6.68
N ARG A 159 -12.26 -18.32 -7.06
CA ARG A 159 -12.78 -17.79 -8.33
C ARG A 159 -11.65 -17.20 -9.15
N VAL A 160 -11.68 -17.46 -10.44
CA VAL A 160 -10.68 -16.94 -11.37
C VAL A 160 -11.16 -15.58 -11.81
N THR A 161 -10.37 -14.55 -11.53
CA THR A 161 -10.73 -13.15 -11.79
C THR A 161 -10.16 -12.65 -13.11
N TRP A 162 -9.07 -13.25 -13.56
CA TRP A 162 -8.42 -12.89 -14.80
C TRP A 162 -7.59 -14.06 -15.31
N GLU A 163 -7.56 -14.26 -16.61
CA GLU A 163 -6.66 -15.19 -17.28
C GLU A 163 -6.14 -14.55 -18.55
N THR A 164 -4.91 -14.88 -18.92
CA THR A 164 -4.35 -14.43 -20.20
C THR A 164 -4.94 -15.27 -21.33
N ARG A 165 -5.31 -14.61 -22.43
CA ARG A 165 -5.79 -15.27 -23.65
C ARG A 165 -4.61 -15.76 -24.50
N ARG A 166 -3.79 -16.67 -23.95
CA ARG A 166 -2.66 -17.27 -24.68
C ARG A 166 -2.84 -18.78 -24.79
N GLY A 167 -2.58 -19.31 -25.98
CA GLY A 167 -2.79 -20.71 -26.32
C GLY A 167 -4.26 -21.05 -26.55
N ASP A 168 -4.53 -22.34 -26.74
CA ASP A 168 -5.87 -22.86 -27.00
C ASP A 168 -6.79 -22.76 -25.77
N ALA A 169 -8.11 -22.66 -26.00
CA ALA A 169 -9.11 -22.59 -24.94
C ALA A 169 -9.07 -23.82 -24.02
N ALA A 170 -8.77 -25.00 -24.56
CA ALA A 170 -8.61 -26.21 -23.76
C ALA A 170 -7.39 -26.12 -22.82
N PHE A 171 -6.30 -25.48 -23.26
CA PHE A 171 -5.13 -25.24 -22.42
C PHE A 171 -5.44 -24.23 -21.31
N GLN A 172 -6.10 -23.11 -21.65
CA GLN A 172 -6.51 -22.10 -20.67
C GLN A 172 -7.37 -22.70 -19.57
N LYS A 173 -8.37 -23.51 -19.94
CA LYS A 173 -9.22 -24.23 -18.99
C LYS A 173 -8.40 -25.14 -18.07
N ARG A 174 -7.52 -25.99 -18.61
CA ARG A 174 -6.64 -26.87 -17.82
C ARG A 174 -5.71 -26.09 -16.89
N PHE A 175 -5.18 -24.96 -17.34
CA PHE A 175 -4.31 -24.10 -16.55
C PHE A 175 -5.07 -23.50 -15.36
N THR A 176 -6.23 -22.92 -15.63
CA THR A 176 -7.12 -22.34 -14.63
C THR A 176 -7.62 -23.39 -13.62
N GLU A 177 -7.96 -24.59 -14.08
CA GLU A 177 -8.31 -25.74 -13.22
C GLU A 177 -7.14 -26.19 -12.34
N SER A 178 -5.92 -26.24 -12.87
CA SER A 178 -4.73 -26.61 -12.08
C SER A 178 -4.44 -25.61 -10.96
N ALA A 179 -4.62 -24.30 -11.22
CA ALA A 179 -4.45 -23.25 -10.23
C ALA A 179 -5.49 -23.37 -9.09
N VAL A 180 -6.76 -23.62 -9.45
CA VAL A 180 -7.82 -23.85 -8.47
C VAL A 180 -7.59 -25.15 -7.68
N ALA A 181 -7.16 -26.22 -8.35
CA ALA A 181 -6.86 -27.50 -7.72
C ALA A 181 -5.71 -27.37 -6.71
N ALA A 182 -4.66 -26.60 -7.04
CA ALA A 182 -3.55 -26.35 -6.13
C ALA A 182 -3.97 -25.66 -4.82
N ILE A 183 -4.87 -24.69 -4.90
CA ILE A 183 -5.40 -24.02 -3.70
C ILE A 183 -6.17 -25.02 -2.86
N ARG A 184 -7.02 -25.85 -3.47
CA ARG A 184 -7.81 -26.86 -2.76
C ARG A 184 -6.94 -27.94 -2.11
N SER A 185 -5.91 -28.42 -2.80
CA SER A 185 -5.03 -29.48 -2.29
C SER A 185 -4.09 -29.00 -1.17
N CYS A 186 -3.73 -27.72 -1.15
CA CYS A 186 -2.92 -27.13 -0.08
C CYS A 186 -3.74 -26.62 1.12
N THR A 187 -5.06 -26.72 1.08
CA THR A 187 -5.92 -26.33 2.21
C THR A 187 -6.42 -27.57 2.97
N PRO A 188 -6.42 -27.56 4.32
CA PRO A 188 -6.16 -26.42 5.19
C PRO A 188 -4.66 -26.06 5.31
N MET A 189 -4.35 -24.77 5.12
CA MET A 189 -2.99 -24.25 5.24
C MET A 189 -2.65 -24.04 6.73
N ARG A 190 -1.44 -24.40 7.16
CA ARG A 190 -0.99 -24.21 8.54
C ARG A 190 -0.64 -22.74 8.80
N LEU A 191 -1.67 -21.91 9.02
CA LEU A 191 -1.49 -20.49 9.33
C LEU A 191 -1.14 -20.30 10.80
N SER A 192 -0.33 -19.30 11.11
CA SER A 192 -0.17 -18.86 12.48
C SER A 192 -1.41 -18.14 13.01
N LYS A 193 -1.57 -18.12 14.34
CA LYS A 193 -2.75 -17.52 14.99
C LYS A 193 -2.91 -16.04 14.63
N GLY A 194 -1.81 -15.30 14.51
CA GLY A 194 -1.79 -13.89 14.12
C GLY A 194 -2.21 -13.69 12.67
N LEU A 195 -1.60 -14.43 11.74
CA LEU A 195 -1.93 -14.32 10.32
C LEU A 195 -3.37 -14.74 10.05
N GLY A 196 -3.77 -15.92 10.55
CA GLY A 196 -5.12 -16.45 10.39
C GLY A 196 -6.20 -15.49 10.93
N ALA A 197 -5.96 -14.81 12.05
CA ALA A 197 -6.86 -13.79 12.55
C ALA A 197 -6.96 -12.56 11.63
N SER A 198 -5.85 -12.16 11.00
CA SER A 198 -5.79 -10.96 10.15
C SER A 198 -6.39 -11.14 8.75
N ILE A 199 -6.40 -12.37 8.22
CA ILE A 199 -6.86 -12.68 6.86
C ILE A 199 -8.21 -13.42 6.82
N ALA A 200 -8.71 -13.90 7.96
CA ALA A 200 -9.93 -14.68 8.04
C ALA A 200 -11.12 -13.94 7.37
N GLY A 201 -11.74 -14.60 6.39
CA GLY A 201 -12.92 -14.10 5.68
C GLY A 201 -12.64 -12.93 4.72
N ARG A 202 -11.37 -12.52 4.57
CA ARG A 202 -10.98 -11.43 3.67
C ARG A 202 -10.50 -12.01 2.34
N PRO A 203 -11.14 -11.67 1.21
CA PRO A 203 -10.71 -12.13 -0.09
C PRO A 203 -9.33 -11.58 -0.45
N PHE A 204 -8.51 -12.42 -1.06
CA PHE A 204 -7.22 -12.07 -1.60
C PHE A 204 -6.94 -12.82 -2.89
N THR A 205 -6.04 -12.28 -3.70
CA THR A 205 -5.75 -12.77 -5.05
C THR A 205 -4.31 -13.24 -5.12
N ILE A 206 -4.07 -14.35 -5.82
CA ILE A 206 -2.72 -14.80 -6.18
C ILE A 206 -2.67 -15.00 -7.69
N ARG A 207 -1.56 -14.62 -8.31
CA ARG A 207 -1.35 -14.75 -9.74
C ARG A 207 -0.41 -15.91 -10.06
N PHE A 208 -0.89 -16.89 -10.80
CA PHE A 208 -0.15 -18.04 -11.29
C PHE A 208 0.49 -17.74 -12.65
N HIS A 209 1.72 -18.21 -12.87
CA HIS A 209 2.53 -18.03 -14.06
C HIS A 209 2.97 -19.40 -14.59
N GLY A 210 2.58 -19.77 -15.80
CA GLY A 210 2.80 -21.13 -16.32
C GLY A 210 4.27 -21.50 -16.56
N ARG A 211 5.08 -20.59 -17.10
CA ARG A 211 6.55 -20.64 -17.16
C ARG A 211 7.07 -19.23 -17.45
N THR A 212 8.20 -18.88 -16.82
CA THR A 212 9.12 -17.85 -17.31
C THR A 212 9.93 -18.44 -18.47
N PRO A 213 10.18 -17.71 -19.59
CA PRO A 213 11.04 -18.21 -20.68
C PRO A 213 12.39 -18.66 -20.11
N SER A 214 12.81 -19.87 -20.48
CA SER A 214 14.02 -20.53 -19.97
C SER A 214 15.33 -20.08 -20.64
N ASN A 215 15.34 -18.98 -21.40
CA ASN A 215 16.56 -18.46 -22.02
C ASN A 215 16.38 -17.01 -22.45
N GLU A 216 16.61 -16.04 -21.55
CA GLU A 216 17.01 -14.66 -21.92
C GLU A 216 17.53 -13.88 -20.69
N ARG A 217 18.22 -14.55 -19.77
CA ARG A 217 19.00 -13.89 -18.70
C ARG A 217 20.30 -14.66 -18.50
N GLN A 218 21.29 -14.30 -19.30
CA GLN A 218 22.70 -14.16 -18.92
C GLN A 218 23.53 -13.85 -20.18
N SER A 219 23.42 -12.62 -20.66
CA SER A 219 24.45 -11.96 -21.48
C SER A 219 24.37 -10.46 -21.23
#